data_AF-A0A7I8EBZ8-F1
#
_entry.id   AF-A0A7I8EBZ8-F1
#
_cell.length_a   1.000
_cell.length_b   1.000
_cell.length_c   1.000
_cell.angle_alpha   90.00
_cell.angle_beta   90.00
_cell.angle_gamma   90.00
#
_symmetry.space_group_name_H-M   'P 1'
#
loop_
_entity.id
_entity.type
_entity.pdbx_description
1 polymer ?
#
loop_
_entity_poly.entity_id
_entity_poly.type
_entity_poly.pdbx_seq_one_letter_code
_entity_poly.pdbx_strand_id
1 'polypeptide(L)'
;MRARYFLLLPLALGLAACDQAAPIAQQAASAVVAETLKQAGGQAQDVIDKAKSDVNTTLSSMGVDASAAMDSLKEKARIALKKEAATLTTGDWHTLDQYSGKYPRDIGLYTDLSPISPELKRLLGNRFDTFKEWMGTQGPLQKEKGVLYTTGNKAHAAGDGSAYLLIDTANRKLEVGMMSKGKLVVYASGGEAIYKPKDVETIIQNMANR
;
A
#
# COMPACT_ATOMS: atom_id res chain seq x y z
N MET A 1 -1.91 1.92 88.67
CA MET A 1 -3.03 1.65 87.74
C MET A 1 -3.25 2.91 86.93
N ARG A 2 -3.22 2.97 85.60
CA ARG A 2 -3.60 2.03 84.54
C ARG A 2 -2.62 2.09 83.37
N ALA A 3 -2.54 0.97 82.66
CA ALA A 3 -1.73 0.72 81.48
C ALA A 3 -2.40 1.18 80.17
N ARG A 4 -1.65 0.98 79.07
CA ARG A 4 -2.06 0.86 77.63
C ARG A 4 -1.91 2.14 76.80
N TYR A 5 -1.42 2.12 75.56
CA TYR A 5 -0.83 1.11 74.68
C TYR A 5 -0.06 1.89 73.58
N PHE A 6 1.13 1.41 73.21
CA PHE A 6 1.83 1.83 71.99
C PHE A 6 1.04 1.26 70.78
N LEU A 7 0.70 2.09 69.80
CA LEU A 7 0.18 1.65 68.51
C LEU A 7 0.99 2.31 67.39
N LEU A 8 1.88 1.48 66.83
CA LEU A 8 2.60 1.71 65.57
C LEU A 8 1.59 1.74 64.42
N LEU A 9 1.59 2.81 63.62
CA LEU A 9 0.93 2.85 62.31
C LEU A 9 2.01 2.63 61.24
N PRO A 10 1.95 1.56 60.43
CA PRO A 10 2.86 1.39 59.30
C PRO A 10 2.42 2.25 58.11
N LEU A 11 3.40 2.91 57.48
CA LEU A 11 3.30 3.42 56.12
C LEU A 11 2.90 2.28 55.16
N ALA A 12 1.80 2.45 54.45
CA ALA A 12 1.46 1.66 53.27
C ALA A 12 1.01 2.61 52.15
N LEU A 13 1.99 3.22 51.46
CA LEU A 13 1.81 3.84 50.15
C LEU A 13 2.52 2.93 49.14
N GLY A 14 1.84 1.87 48.74
CA GLY A 14 2.29 0.93 47.72
C GLY A 14 1.23 0.76 46.65
N LEU A 15 1.63 0.98 45.40
CA LEU A 15 1.12 0.31 44.20
C LEU A 15 -0.32 0.63 43.77
N ALA A 16 -0.54 1.84 43.25
CA ALA A 16 -1.67 2.14 42.36
C ALA A 16 -1.19 2.77 41.03
N ALA A 17 0.01 2.39 40.56
CA ALA A 17 0.64 2.97 39.37
C ALA A 17 0.75 2.01 38.16
N CYS A 18 0.18 0.79 38.22
CA CYS A 18 0.32 -0.19 37.14
C CYS A 18 -0.95 -0.43 36.31
N ASP A 19 -2.14 0.03 36.73
CA ASP A 19 -3.39 -0.29 36.03
C ASP A 19 -3.72 0.68 34.87
N GLN A 20 -3.09 1.85 34.84
CA GLN A 20 -3.20 2.80 33.72
C GLN A 20 -2.12 2.61 32.64
N ALA A 21 -1.11 1.77 32.88
CA ALA A 21 -0.01 1.57 31.94
C ALA A 21 -0.46 0.86 30.65
N ALA A 22 -1.39 -0.09 30.75
CA ALA A 22 -1.89 -0.86 29.61
C ALA A 22 -2.70 -0.03 28.57
N PRO A 23 -3.69 0.80 28.95
CA PRO A 23 -4.41 1.63 27.99
C PRO A 23 -3.55 2.75 27.39
N ILE A 24 -2.63 3.32 28.18
CA ILE A 24 -1.68 4.36 27.71
C ILE A 24 -0.68 3.76 26.72
N ALA A 25 -0.11 2.60 27.02
CA ALA A 25 0.77 1.87 26.10
C ALA A 25 0.03 1.50 24.79
N GLN A 26 -1.26 1.17 24.89
CA GLN A 26 -2.08 0.81 23.73
C GLN A 26 -2.46 2.02 22.85
N GLN A 27 -2.72 3.19 23.46
CA GLN A 27 -2.93 4.44 22.73
C GLN A 27 -1.64 4.97 22.10
N ALA A 28 -0.51 4.89 22.82
CA ALA A 28 0.81 5.26 22.31
C ALA A 28 1.22 4.37 21.13
N ALA A 29 1.04 3.04 21.24
CA ALA A 29 1.33 2.11 20.15
C ALA A 29 0.45 2.37 18.90
N SER A 30 -0.82 2.73 19.09
CA SER A 30 -1.73 3.03 17.98
C SER A 30 -1.37 4.34 17.27
N ALA A 31 -0.92 5.35 18.02
CA ALA A 31 -0.46 6.62 17.46
C ALA A 31 0.87 6.49 16.70
N VAL A 32 1.80 5.69 17.21
CA VAL A 32 3.07 5.40 16.54
C VAL A 32 2.83 4.67 15.22
N VAL A 33 1.95 3.66 15.20
CA VAL A 33 1.60 2.95 13.96
C VAL A 33 1.00 3.90 12.92
N ALA A 34 0.12 4.81 13.32
CA ALA A 34 -0.49 5.79 12.41
C ALA A 34 0.56 6.76 11.82
N GLU A 35 1.53 7.20 12.62
CA GLU A 35 2.59 8.11 12.16
C GLU A 35 3.63 7.38 11.29
N THR A 36 3.99 6.13 11.63
CA THR A 36 4.88 5.29 10.81
C THR A 36 4.23 4.97 9.45
N LEU A 37 2.92 4.71 9.40
CA LEU A 37 2.18 4.52 8.14
C LEU A 37 2.20 5.78 7.27
N LYS A 38 2.10 6.96 7.88
CA LYS A 38 2.16 8.25 7.20
C LYS A 38 3.55 8.57 6.63
N GLN A 39 4.61 8.06 7.25
CA GLN A 39 5.99 8.30 6.85
C GLN A 39 6.58 7.24 5.92
N ALA A 40 6.06 6.02 5.92
CA ALA A 40 6.80 4.87 5.37
C ALA A 40 6.55 4.53 3.88
N GLY A 41 5.85 5.37 3.11
CA GLY A 41 6.01 5.45 1.66
C GLY A 41 5.98 4.15 0.82
N GLY A 42 5.39 3.05 1.31
CA GLY A 42 4.97 1.94 0.45
C GLY A 42 5.62 0.57 0.53
N GLN A 43 6.30 0.20 1.60
CA GLN A 43 6.69 -1.21 1.81
C GLN A 43 6.08 -1.78 3.08
N ALA A 44 4.96 -2.51 2.92
CA ALA A 44 4.17 -3.06 4.03
C ALA A 44 5.00 -3.90 5.02
N GLN A 45 6.04 -4.60 4.54
CA GLN A 45 6.91 -5.40 5.39
C GLN A 45 7.87 -4.55 6.22
N ASP A 46 8.49 -3.53 5.62
CA ASP A 46 9.38 -2.59 6.33
C ASP A 46 8.61 -1.71 7.31
N VAL A 47 7.36 -1.34 6.99
CA VAL A 47 6.45 -0.64 7.92
C VAL A 47 6.14 -1.52 9.12
N ILE A 48 5.85 -2.80 8.90
CA ILE A 48 5.55 -3.75 9.97
C ILE A 48 6.80 -3.99 10.84
N ASP A 49 7.98 -4.11 10.24
CA ASP A 49 9.21 -4.39 10.98
C ASP A 49 9.73 -3.14 11.73
N LYS A 50 9.54 -1.94 11.16
CA LYS A 50 9.79 -0.67 11.85
C LYS A 50 8.79 -0.43 12.98
N ALA A 51 7.50 -0.66 12.75
CA ALA A 51 6.48 -0.55 13.79
C ALA A 51 6.70 -1.53 14.95
N LYS A 52 7.17 -2.77 14.68
CA LYS A 52 7.59 -3.71 15.71
C LYS A 52 8.75 -3.17 16.54
N SER A 53 9.78 -2.60 15.89
CA SER A 53 10.95 -2.04 16.56
C SER A 53 10.60 -0.83 17.44
N ASP A 54 9.80 0.10 16.90
CA ASP A 54 9.42 1.34 17.60
C ASP A 54 8.49 1.05 18.79
N VAL A 55 7.59 0.08 18.66
CA VAL A 55 6.75 -0.40 19.77
C VAL A 55 7.56 -1.16 20.81
N ASN A 56 8.50 -2.02 20.41
CA ASN A 56 9.37 -2.74 21.36
C ASN A 56 10.23 -1.77 22.19
N THR A 57 10.71 -0.69 21.57
CA THR A 57 11.48 0.37 22.23
C THR A 57 10.61 1.15 23.23
N THR A 58 9.36 1.44 22.85
CA THR A 58 8.39 2.19 23.69
C THR A 58 7.84 1.33 24.85
N LEU A 59 7.65 0.03 24.66
CA LEU A 59 7.19 -0.87 25.72
C LEU A 59 8.32 -1.23 26.71
N SER A 60 9.56 -1.32 26.21
CA SER A 60 10.75 -1.51 27.06
C SER A 60 10.98 -0.32 28.00
N SER A 61 10.70 0.91 27.54
CA SER A 61 10.77 2.10 28.39
C SER A 61 9.59 2.22 29.37
N MET A 62 8.53 1.43 29.19
CA MET A 62 7.34 1.38 30.07
C MET A 62 7.28 0.13 30.96
N GLY A 63 8.25 -0.79 30.88
CA GLY A 63 8.36 -1.95 31.77
C GLY A 63 7.27 -3.02 31.61
N VAL A 64 6.67 -3.14 30.42
CA VAL A 64 5.57 -4.08 30.14
C VAL A 64 6.08 -5.31 29.37
N ASP A 65 5.78 -6.52 29.85
CA ASP A 65 6.15 -7.79 29.20
C ASP A 65 5.55 -7.90 27.80
N ALA A 66 6.44 -7.98 26.80
CA ALA A 66 6.11 -7.78 25.40
C ALA A 66 5.22 -8.88 24.78
N SER A 67 5.15 -10.10 25.33
CA SER A 67 4.58 -11.24 24.60
C SER A 67 3.05 -11.18 24.43
N ALA A 68 2.28 -10.81 25.45
CA ALA A 68 0.81 -10.68 25.35
C ALA A 68 0.38 -9.41 24.59
N ALA A 69 1.21 -8.36 24.67
CA ALA A 69 1.03 -7.13 23.90
C ALA A 69 1.32 -7.36 22.41
N MET A 70 2.28 -8.22 22.07
CA MET A 70 2.64 -8.56 20.70
C MET A 70 1.55 -9.32 19.95
N ASP A 71 0.84 -10.27 20.59
CA ASP A 71 -0.27 -10.98 19.94
C ASP A 71 -1.48 -10.06 19.69
N SER A 72 -1.79 -9.21 20.67
CA SER A 72 -2.84 -8.20 20.54
C SER A 72 -2.50 -7.14 19.49
N LEU A 73 -1.23 -6.76 19.37
CA LEU A 73 -0.74 -5.83 18.35
C LEU A 73 -0.71 -6.48 16.97
N LYS A 74 -0.30 -7.74 16.85
CA LYS A 74 -0.30 -8.49 15.59
C LYS A 74 -1.72 -8.63 15.05
N GLU A 75 -2.70 -8.88 15.91
CA GLU A 75 -4.11 -8.96 15.52
C GLU A 75 -4.68 -7.58 15.17
N LYS A 76 -4.39 -6.53 15.97
CA LYS A 76 -4.80 -5.16 15.64
C LYS A 76 -4.15 -4.64 14.35
N ALA A 77 -2.87 -4.95 14.12
CA ALA A 77 -2.17 -4.63 12.89
C ALA A 77 -2.75 -5.41 11.70
N ARG A 78 -3.12 -6.68 11.88
CA ARG A 78 -3.81 -7.46 10.83
C ARG A 78 -5.20 -6.92 10.52
N ILE A 79 -5.95 -6.45 11.52
CA ILE A 79 -7.26 -5.82 11.35
C ILE A 79 -7.11 -4.44 10.70
N ALA A 80 -6.12 -3.63 11.10
CA ALA A 80 -5.80 -2.36 10.49
C ALA A 80 -5.35 -2.57 9.03
N LEU A 81 -4.43 -3.50 8.76
CA LEU A 81 -4.03 -3.87 7.40
C LEU A 81 -5.20 -4.42 6.57
N LYS A 82 -6.11 -5.21 7.14
CA LYS A 82 -7.32 -5.66 6.44
C LYS A 82 -8.28 -4.52 6.14
N LYS A 83 -8.39 -3.54 7.04
CA LYS A 83 -9.23 -2.36 6.85
C LYS A 83 -8.61 -1.40 5.83
N GLU A 84 -7.30 -1.21 5.88
CA GLU A 84 -6.50 -0.48 4.88
C GLU A 84 -6.60 -1.17 3.51
N ALA A 85 -6.41 -2.51 3.48
CA ALA A 85 -6.56 -3.31 2.27
C ALA A 85 -8.01 -3.31 1.75
N ALA A 86 -9.01 -3.32 2.64
CA ALA A 86 -10.41 -3.16 2.26
C ALA A 86 -10.65 -1.78 1.65
N THR A 87 -10.13 -0.70 2.25
CA THR A 87 -10.17 0.66 1.67
C THR A 87 -9.35 0.80 0.39
N LEU A 88 -8.35 -0.05 0.14
CA LEU A 88 -7.59 -0.10 -1.11
C LEU A 88 -8.33 -0.91 -2.18
N THR A 89 -9.04 -1.99 -1.83
CA THR A 89 -9.92 -2.76 -2.73
C THR A 89 -11.26 -2.07 -3.01
N THR A 90 -11.62 -1.06 -2.21
CA THR A 90 -12.72 -0.11 -2.46
C THR A 90 -12.20 1.30 -2.71
N GLY A 91 -10.91 1.47 -3.00
CA GLY A 91 -10.28 2.78 -3.14
C GLY A 91 -10.96 3.57 -4.23
N ASP A 92 -11.22 4.85 -3.98
CA ASP A 92 -11.71 5.74 -5.01
C ASP A 92 -10.61 5.92 -6.07
N TRP A 93 -10.81 5.33 -7.25
CA TRP A 93 -9.87 5.43 -8.35
C TRP A 93 -9.80 6.85 -8.91
N HIS A 94 -10.79 7.71 -8.66
CA HIS A 94 -10.74 9.12 -9.09
C HIS A 94 -9.56 9.86 -8.46
N THR A 95 -9.05 9.40 -7.32
CA THR A 95 -7.84 9.96 -6.71
C THR A 95 -6.63 9.86 -7.63
N LEU A 96 -6.61 8.93 -8.60
CA LEU A 96 -5.53 8.81 -9.57
C LEU A 96 -5.47 9.97 -10.57
N ASP A 97 -6.57 10.68 -10.79
CA ASP A 97 -6.65 11.79 -11.75
C ASP A 97 -5.67 12.91 -11.41
N GLN A 98 -5.38 13.12 -10.12
CA GLN A 98 -4.45 14.13 -9.63
C GLN A 98 -2.99 13.86 -10.01
N TYR A 99 -2.67 12.61 -10.40
CA TYR A 99 -1.32 12.20 -10.76
C TYR A 99 -1.02 12.29 -12.26
N SER A 100 -1.93 12.89 -13.05
CA SER A 100 -1.62 13.24 -14.44
C SER A 100 -0.34 14.09 -14.52
N GLY A 101 0.55 13.73 -15.44
CA GLY A 101 1.88 14.30 -15.61
C GLY A 101 2.96 13.71 -14.68
N LYS A 102 2.62 12.83 -13.73
CA LYS A 102 3.59 12.17 -12.84
C LYS A 102 4.03 10.83 -13.39
N TYR A 103 5.26 10.41 -13.09
CA TYR A 103 5.72 9.08 -13.50
C TYR A 103 5.11 7.99 -12.60
N PRO A 104 4.64 6.86 -13.17
CA PRO A 104 4.06 5.77 -12.39
C PRO A 104 4.97 5.25 -11.26
N ARG A 105 6.30 5.27 -11.45
CA ARG A 105 7.27 4.85 -10.43
C ARG A 105 7.29 5.79 -9.22
N ASP A 106 7.13 7.10 -9.43
CA ASP A 106 7.25 8.12 -8.39
C ASP A 106 6.02 8.10 -7.47
N ILE A 107 4.87 7.69 -8.02
CA ILE A 107 3.60 7.58 -7.30
C ILE A 107 3.29 6.16 -6.83
N GLY A 108 4.19 5.21 -7.06
CA GLY A 108 3.99 3.81 -6.68
C GLY A 108 2.80 3.13 -7.37
N LEU A 109 2.49 3.48 -8.62
CA LEU A 109 1.26 3.02 -9.33
C LEU A 109 1.15 1.49 -9.45
N TYR A 110 2.29 0.78 -9.45
CA TYR A 110 2.36 -0.68 -9.57
C TYR A 110 2.74 -1.38 -8.25
N THR A 111 2.71 -0.66 -7.13
CA THR A 111 2.94 -1.25 -5.80
C THR A 111 1.61 -1.63 -5.16
N ASP A 112 1.67 -2.27 -3.99
CA ASP A 112 0.47 -2.60 -3.19
C ASP A 112 -0.25 -1.37 -2.63
N LEU A 113 0.36 -0.17 -2.69
CA LEU A 113 -0.29 1.07 -2.29
C LEU A 113 -1.30 1.60 -3.30
N SER A 114 -1.16 1.20 -4.56
CA SER A 114 -1.99 1.73 -5.62
C SER A 114 -3.42 1.18 -5.53
N PRO A 115 -4.45 2.02 -5.66
CA PRO A 115 -5.84 1.58 -5.61
C PRO A 115 -6.21 0.64 -6.77
N ILE A 116 -5.41 0.58 -7.84
CA ILE A 116 -5.62 -0.34 -8.97
C ILE A 116 -4.84 -1.65 -8.82
N SER A 117 -3.98 -1.79 -7.81
CA SER A 117 -3.07 -2.92 -7.66
C SER A 117 -3.80 -4.28 -7.56
N PRO A 118 -4.88 -4.42 -6.77
CA PRO A 118 -5.61 -5.69 -6.67
C PRO A 118 -6.18 -6.14 -8.03
N GLU A 119 -6.80 -5.23 -8.77
CA GLU A 119 -7.40 -5.48 -10.08
C GLU A 119 -6.33 -5.74 -11.14
N LEU A 120 -5.24 -4.98 -11.13
CA LEU A 120 -4.14 -5.15 -12.07
C LEU A 120 -3.45 -6.51 -11.89
N LYS A 121 -3.20 -6.91 -10.64
CA LYS A 121 -2.66 -8.24 -10.30
C LYS A 121 -3.61 -9.36 -10.70
N ARG A 122 -4.91 -9.20 -10.43
CA ARG A 122 -5.93 -10.18 -10.85
C ARG A 122 -6.02 -10.30 -12.37
N LEU A 123 -5.91 -9.19 -13.09
CA LEU A 123 -6.01 -9.13 -14.55
C LEU A 123 -4.81 -9.80 -15.23
N LEU A 124 -3.59 -9.58 -14.71
CA LEU A 124 -2.36 -10.06 -15.31
C LEU A 124 -1.89 -11.41 -14.75
N GLY A 125 -2.30 -11.78 -13.55
CA GLY A 125 -1.86 -13.01 -12.88
C GLY A 125 -0.35 -13.11 -12.83
N ASN A 126 0.20 -14.21 -13.36
CA ASN A 126 1.63 -14.48 -13.42
C ASN A 126 2.43 -13.51 -14.34
N ARG A 127 1.76 -12.65 -15.11
CA ARG A 127 2.39 -11.65 -15.98
C ARG A 127 2.65 -10.32 -15.29
N PHE A 128 2.16 -10.12 -14.07
CA PHE A 128 2.29 -8.84 -13.38
C PHE A 128 3.75 -8.37 -13.23
N ASP A 129 4.67 -9.26 -12.85
CA ASP A 129 6.08 -8.89 -12.73
C ASP A 129 6.75 -8.64 -14.08
N THR A 130 6.39 -9.40 -15.11
CA THR A 130 6.84 -9.12 -16.49
C THR A 130 6.34 -7.77 -16.99
N PHE A 131 5.09 -7.41 -16.68
CA PHE A 131 4.54 -6.10 -17.00
C PHE A 131 5.35 -4.98 -16.33
N LYS A 132 5.64 -5.10 -15.03
CA LYS A 132 6.49 -4.13 -14.32
C LYS A 132 7.87 -3.99 -14.96
N GLU A 133 8.49 -5.10 -15.35
CA GLU A 133 9.78 -5.10 -16.06
C GLU A 133 9.68 -4.35 -17.40
N TRP A 134 8.59 -4.56 -18.15
CA TRP A 134 8.33 -3.89 -19.43
C TRP A 134 7.87 -2.44 -19.28
N MET A 135 7.56 -1.99 -18.06
CA MET A 135 7.37 -0.58 -17.72
C MET A 135 8.64 0.05 -17.13
N GLY A 136 9.81 -0.61 -17.27
CA GLY A 136 11.08 -0.15 -16.73
C GLY A 136 11.55 1.21 -17.27
N THR A 137 11.21 1.54 -18.51
CA THR A 137 11.34 2.89 -19.09
C THR A 137 9.96 3.35 -19.56
N GLN A 138 9.28 4.12 -18.71
CA GLN A 138 7.89 4.53 -18.89
C GLN A 138 7.75 6.05 -19.05
N GLY A 139 6.72 6.46 -19.77
CA GLY A 139 6.28 7.85 -19.82
C GLY A 139 5.51 8.27 -18.57
N PRO A 140 5.28 9.58 -18.38
CA PRO A 140 4.37 10.06 -17.35
C PRO A 140 2.95 9.51 -17.59
N LEU A 141 2.17 9.39 -16.52
CA LEU A 141 0.74 9.15 -16.61
C LEU A 141 0.11 10.34 -17.33
N GLN A 142 -0.70 10.10 -18.34
CA GLN A 142 -1.42 11.12 -19.12
C GLN A 142 -2.92 10.91 -18.96
N LYS A 143 -3.73 11.93 -19.24
CA LYS A 143 -5.19 11.86 -19.20
C LYS A 143 -5.78 12.30 -20.52
N GLU A 144 -6.63 11.47 -21.11
CA GLU A 144 -7.39 11.82 -22.31
C GLU A 144 -8.82 11.29 -22.19
N LYS A 145 -9.81 12.17 -22.37
CA LYS A 145 -11.26 11.84 -22.32
C LYS A 145 -11.67 10.99 -21.11
N GLY A 146 -11.11 11.28 -19.93
CA GLY A 146 -11.43 10.57 -18.70
C GLY A 146 -10.66 9.26 -18.47
N VAL A 147 -9.81 8.86 -19.41
CA VAL A 147 -8.93 7.68 -19.27
C VAL A 147 -7.53 8.13 -18.91
N LEU A 148 -7.00 7.61 -17.82
CA LEU A 148 -5.58 7.74 -17.51
C LEU A 148 -4.79 6.66 -18.26
N TYR A 149 -3.63 7.01 -18.78
CA TYR A 149 -2.81 6.06 -19.50
C TYR A 149 -1.31 6.32 -19.35
N THR A 150 -0.53 5.28 -19.53
CA THR A 150 0.92 5.38 -19.66
C THR A 150 1.42 4.24 -20.56
N THR A 151 2.57 4.46 -21.18
CA THR A 151 3.26 3.47 -21.99
C THR A 151 4.69 3.32 -21.51
N GLY A 152 5.26 2.15 -21.75
CA GLY A 152 6.61 1.85 -21.32
C GLY A 152 7.24 0.74 -22.12
N ASN A 153 8.56 0.64 -21.96
CA ASN A 153 9.39 -0.36 -22.58
C ASN A 153 10.31 -1.01 -21.55
N LYS A 154 10.71 -2.26 -21.82
CA LYS A 154 11.78 -2.91 -21.08
C LYS A 154 13.05 -2.07 -21.21
N ALA A 155 13.66 -1.75 -20.07
CA ALA A 155 14.86 -0.91 -20.04
C ALA A 155 15.97 -1.51 -20.91
N HIS A 156 16.59 -0.68 -21.75
CA HIS A 156 17.64 -1.07 -22.71
C HIS A 156 17.24 -2.15 -23.74
N ALA A 157 15.98 -2.57 -23.80
CA ALA A 157 15.51 -3.68 -24.63
C ALA A 157 14.09 -3.44 -25.16
N ALA A 158 13.83 -2.24 -25.71
CA ALA A 158 12.49 -1.83 -26.15
C ALA A 158 11.88 -2.72 -27.27
N GLY A 159 12.71 -3.43 -28.03
CA GLY A 159 12.25 -4.42 -29.03
C GLY A 159 11.77 -5.75 -28.42
N ASP A 160 12.20 -6.06 -27.20
CA ASP A 160 11.90 -7.34 -26.55
C ASP A 160 10.61 -7.29 -25.73
N GLY A 161 10.29 -6.11 -25.20
CA GLY A 161 9.14 -5.91 -24.33
C GLY A 161 8.68 -4.46 -24.30
N SER A 162 7.40 -4.24 -24.55
CA SER A 162 6.73 -2.96 -24.34
C SER A 162 5.32 -3.17 -23.84
N ALA A 163 4.77 -2.18 -23.15
CA ALA A 163 3.44 -2.26 -22.61
C ALA A 163 2.75 -0.89 -22.59
N TYR A 164 1.41 -0.93 -22.55
CA TYR A 164 0.59 0.21 -22.18
C TYR A 164 -0.38 -0.20 -21.06
N LEU A 165 -0.79 0.78 -20.26
CA LEU A 165 -1.83 0.65 -19.26
C LEU A 165 -2.87 1.74 -19.49
N LEU A 166 -4.14 1.36 -19.53
CA LEU A 166 -5.31 2.24 -19.51
C LEU A 166 -6.04 2.04 -18.18
N ILE A 167 -6.48 3.15 -17.59
CA ILE A 167 -7.23 3.18 -16.33
C ILE A 167 -8.46 4.06 -16.54
N ASP A 168 -9.62 3.43 -16.51
CA ASP A 168 -10.91 4.10 -16.40
C ASP A 168 -11.26 4.20 -14.91
N THR A 169 -11.03 5.39 -14.34
CA THR A 169 -11.23 5.65 -12.91
C THR A 169 -12.71 5.68 -12.54
N ALA A 170 -13.59 6.08 -13.45
CA ALA A 170 -15.03 6.16 -13.22
C ALA A 170 -15.69 4.78 -13.15
N ASN A 171 -15.30 3.88 -14.05
CA ASN A 171 -15.89 2.54 -14.16
C ASN A 171 -15.05 1.45 -13.48
N ARG A 172 -13.91 1.83 -12.89
CA ARG A 172 -12.93 0.91 -12.29
C ARG A 172 -12.48 -0.19 -13.24
N LYS A 173 -12.08 0.20 -14.45
CA LYS A 173 -11.65 -0.73 -15.49
C LYS A 173 -10.19 -0.51 -15.86
N LEU A 174 -9.54 -1.61 -16.18
CA LEU A 174 -8.17 -1.61 -16.66
C LEU A 174 -8.10 -2.28 -18.02
N GLU A 175 -7.19 -1.80 -18.85
CA GLU A 175 -6.72 -2.52 -20.01
C GLU A 175 -5.19 -2.45 -20.03
N VAL A 176 -4.54 -3.59 -20.26
CA VAL A 176 -3.10 -3.70 -20.39
C VAL A 176 -2.81 -4.36 -21.72
N GLY A 177 -2.08 -3.66 -22.58
CA GLY A 177 -1.44 -4.27 -23.73
C GLY A 177 -0.01 -4.62 -23.37
N MET A 178 0.37 -5.88 -23.60
CA MET A 178 1.73 -6.37 -23.45
C MET A 178 2.22 -6.86 -24.81
N MET A 179 3.36 -6.35 -25.25
CA MET A 179 3.96 -6.68 -26.53
C MET A 179 5.34 -7.29 -26.39
N SER A 180 5.57 -8.38 -27.13
CA SER A 180 6.89 -8.96 -27.31
C SER A 180 7.00 -9.61 -28.69
N LYS A 181 8.15 -9.44 -29.34
CA LYS A 181 8.45 -10.06 -30.65
C LYS A 181 7.36 -9.77 -31.70
N GLY A 182 6.89 -8.52 -31.76
CA GLY A 182 5.85 -8.07 -32.72
C GLY A 182 4.43 -8.53 -32.40
N LYS A 183 4.21 -9.30 -31.32
CA LYS A 183 2.87 -9.78 -30.94
C LYS A 183 2.31 -8.99 -29.77
N LEU A 184 1.16 -8.34 -29.99
CA LEU A 184 0.35 -7.72 -28.94
C LEU A 184 -0.55 -8.77 -28.28
N VAL A 185 -0.58 -8.78 -26.95
CA VAL A 185 -1.60 -9.47 -26.15
C VAL A 185 -2.28 -8.44 -25.26
N VAL A 186 -3.60 -8.37 -25.32
CA VAL A 186 -4.42 -7.42 -24.54
C VAL A 186 -5.13 -8.17 -23.42
N TYR A 187 -5.04 -7.63 -22.21
CA TYR A 187 -5.77 -8.06 -21.02
C TYR A 187 -6.70 -6.91 -20.62
N ALA A 188 -8.00 -7.14 -20.57
CA ALA A 188 -8.97 -6.11 -20.23
C ALA A 188 -9.96 -6.57 -19.15
N SER A 189 -10.38 -5.65 -18.29
CA SER A 189 -11.57 -5.84 -17.46
C SER A 189 -12.80 -6.11 -18.35
N GLY A 190 -13.70 -6.98 -17.89
CA GLY A 190 -14.94 -7.30 -18.63
C GLY A 190 -15.86 -6.10 -18.86
N GLY A 191 -16.80 -6.23 -19.79
CA GLY A 191 -17.75 -5.18 -20.19
C GLY A 191 -17.26 -4.34 -21.37
N GLU A 192 -17.79 -3.11 -21.50
CA GLU A 192 -17.48 -2.22 -22.64
C GLU A 192 -15.99 -1.87 -22.79
N ALA A 193 -15.50 -1.74 -24.03
CA ALA A 193 -14.11 -1.39 -24.25
C ALA A 193 -13.77 -0.01 -23.68
N ILE A 194 -12.60 0.12 -23.03
CA ILE A 194 -12.10 1.43 -22.59
C ILE A 194 -11.69 2.22 -23.82
N TYR A 195 -12.03 3.52 -23.84
CA TYR A 195 -11.55 4.45 -24.86
C TYR A 195 -10.01 4.40 -24.95
N LYS A 196 -9.47 4.27 -26.16
CA LYS A 196 -8.03 4.23 -26.41
C LYS A 196 -7.54 5.64 -26.78
N PRO A 197 -6.70 6.26 -25.94
CA PRO A 197 -6.06 7.54 -26.26
C PRO A 197 -5.28 7.48 -27.56
N LYS A 198 -5.17 8.62 -28.26
CA LYS A 198 -4.62 8.63 -29.63
C LYS A 198 -3.19 8.12 -29.70
N ASP A 199 -2.40 8.41 -28.67
CA ASP A 199 -1.01 7.96 -28.56
C ASP A 199 -0.91 6.44 -28.44
N VAL A 200 -1.82 5.83 -27.67
CA VAL A 200 -1.88 4.38 -27.50
C VAL A 200 -2.34 3.71 -28.79
N GLU A 201 -3.34 4.27 -29.48
CA GLU A 201 -3.74 3.78 -30.82
C GLU A 201 -2.58 3.81 -31.81
N THR A 202 -1.85 4.93 -31.84
CA THR A 202 -0.71 5.13 -32.76
C THR A 202 0.38 4.10 -32.50
N ILE A 203 0.67 3.83 -31.23
CA ILE A 203 1.61 2.80 -30.81
C ILE A 203 1.15 1.41 -31.29
N ILE A 204 -0.11 1.03 -31.03
CA ILE A 204 -0.69 -0.24 -31.48
C ILE A 204 -0.60 -0.37 -33.01
N GLN A 205 -0.92 0.69 -33.76
CA GLN A 205 -0.88 0.70 -35.22
C GLN A 205 0.54 0.56 -35.77
N ASN A 206 1.49 1.33 -35.23
CA ASN A 206 2.90 1.25 -35.62
C ASN A 206 3.49 -0.16 -35.39
N MET A 207 2.91 -0.91 -34.46
CA MET A 207 3.34 -2.25 -34.11
C MET A 207 2.63 -3.34 -34.91
N ALA A 208 1.38 -3.13 -35.33
CA ALA A 208 0.66 -4.04 -36.23
C ALA A 208 1.24 -4.08 -37.65
N ASN A 209 1.97 -3.03 -38.05
CA ASN A 209 2.58 -2.88 -39.37
C ASN A 209 4.06 -3.33 -39.43
N ARG A 210 4.56 -4.02 -38.39
CA ARG A 210 5.91 -4.59 -38.32
C ARG A 210 5.86 -6.10 -38.43
#